data_AF-K2C486-F1
#
_entry.id   AF-K2C486-F1
#
_cell.length_a   1.000
_cell.length_b   1.000
_cell.length_c   1.000
_cell.angle_alpha   90.00
_cell.angle_beta   90.00
_cell.angle_gamma   90.00
#
_symmetry.space_group_name_H-M   'P 1'
#
loop_
_entity.id
_entity.type
_entity.pdbx_description
1 polymer ?
#
loop_
_entity_poly.entity_id
_entity_poly.type
_entity_poly.pdbx_seq_one_letter_code
_entity_poly.pdbx_strand_id
1 'polypeptide(L)'
;MSVNILDRVAAGKADKSDVLIVCHKKEAGHGVKVTVKSSVRAFFGKHIESLVARKINELQITDILVEVDDNGALDFAILARLEAALIKMGHNVTKPLLDDACFDHFNPDFSRLRRSRLYIPGNNPDLIINAGLFGADSLILDLEDSVAPEQKFDTRFMIRNILTCKNNFLGASERIVRINPLSCEYGLADLEMIVPARPDIILIPKCETADDIIKIEKIVAKLEQSHGIPKQILFMPLIETA
;
A
#
# COMPACT_ATOMS: atom_id res chain seq x y z
N MET A 1 -15.15 21.73 12.07
CA MET A 1 -14.93 21.96 10.62
C MET A 1 -15.64 20.84 9.89
N SER A 2 -16.63 21.17 9.06
CA SER A 2 -17.33 20.19 8.21
C SER A 2 -16.33 19.59 7.24
N VAL A 3 -16.04 18.30 7.40
CA VAL A 3 -15.20 17.56 6.45
C VAL A 3 -15.94 17.54 5.11
N ASN A 4 -15.30 18.02 4.05
CA ASN A 4 -15.90 18.08 2.72
C ASN A 4 -15.89 16.67 2.12
N ILE A 5 -16.96 15.91 2.40
CA ILE A 5 -17.10 14.55 1.89
C ILE A 5 -17.45 14.60 0.40
N LEU A 6 -16.58 14.03 -0.43
CA LEU A 6 -16.82 13.92 -1.88
C LEU A 6 -17.99 12.98 -2.17
N ASP A 7 -18.80 13.33 -3.17
CA ASP A 7 -20.01 12.55 -3.48
C ASP A 7 -19.69 11.18 -4.09
N ARG A 8 -18.59 11.08 -4.83
CA ARG A 8 -18.13 9.83 -5.46
C ARG A 8 -16.61 9.78 -5.58
N VAL A 9 -16.02 8.67 -5.16
CA VAL A 9 -14.57 8.41 -5.31
C VAL A 9 -14.32 6.97 -5.72
N ALA A 10 -13.19 6.73 -6.39
CA ALA A 10 -12.77 5.41 -6.82
C ALA A 10 -11.30 5.15 -6.46
N ALA A 11 -10.99 3.90 -6.15
CA ALA A 11 -9.62 3.41 -5.97
C ALA A 11 -9.49 1.98 -6.52
N GLY A 12 -8.36 1.71 -7.18
CA GLY A 12 -8.07 0.42 -7.80
C GLY A 12 -8.61 0.23 -9.21
N LYS A 13 -8.60 -1.01 -9.69
CA LYS A 13 -8.98 -1.41 -11.05
C LYS A 13 -9.68 -2.76 -11.02
N ALA A 14 -10.59 -3.00 -11.96
CA ALA A 14 -11.25 -4.31 -12.13
C ALA A 14 -10.36 -5.30 -12.92
N ASP A 15 -9.05 -5.26 -12.68
CA ASP A 15 -8.06 -6.10 -13.32
C ASP A 15 -7.86 -7.39 -12.52
N LYS A 16 -7.23 -8.39 -13.14
CA LYS A 16 -6.95 -9.69 -12.50
C LYS A 16 -6.22 -9.51 -11.16
N SER A 17 -6.69 -10.21 -10.13
CA SER A 17 -6.13 -10.17 -8.77
C SER A 17 -6.21 -8.79 -8.10
N ASP A 18 -6.98 -7.85 -8.65
CA ASP A 18 -7.25 -6.52 -8.10
C ASP A 18 -8.77 -6.27 -8.03
N VAL A 19 -9.13 -5.16 -7.41
CA VAL A 19 -10.52 -4.75 -7.22
C VAL A 19 -10.66 -3.25 -7.48
N LEU A 20 -11.78 -2.87 -8.10
CA LEU A 20 -12.22 -1.49 -8.15
C LEU A 20 -13.23 -1.27 -7.02
N ILE A 21 -12.89 -0.36 -6.10
CA ILE A 21 -13.80 0.12 -5.05
C ILE A 21 -14.32 1.49 -5.48
N VAL A 22 -15.64 1.65 -5.52
CA VAL A 22 -16.31 2.92 -5.74
C VAL A 22 -17.18 3.25 -4.54
N CYS A 23 -16.86 4.34 -3.86
CA CYS A 23 -17.65 4.83 -2.74
C CYS A 23 -18.53 6.00 -3.19
N HIS A 24 -19.80 5.97 -2.82
CA HIS A 24 -20.76 7.04 -3.05
C HIS A 24 -21.34 7.51 -1.71
N LYS A 25 -21.45 8.83 -1.55
CA LYS A 25 -22.08 9.44 -0.39
C LYS A 25 -23.58 9.19 -0.47
N LYS A 26 -24.19 8.84 0.66
CA LYS A 26 -25.65 8.76 0.77
C LYS A 26 -26.17 9.88 1.68
N GLU A 27 -27.43 10.22 1.49
CA GLU A 27 -28.14 11.12 2.40
C GLU A 27 -28.26 10.47 3.79
N ALA A 28 -28.27 11.31 4.81
CA ALA A 28 -28.35 10.87 6.21
C ALA A 28 -29.56 9.95 6.46
N GLY A 29 -29.33 8.84 7.16
CA GLY A 29 -30.35 7.86 7.51
C GLY A 29 -30.57 6.76 6.47
N HIS A 30 -29.83 6.77 5.36
CA HIS A 30 -29.94 5.70 4.35
C HIS A 30 -29.06 4.48 4.65
N GLY A 31 -28.16 4.57 5.64
CA GLY A 31 -27.39 3.42 6.11
C GLY A 31 -26.30 2.94 5.15
N VAL A 32 -25.52 1.97 5.60
CA VAL A 32 -24.44 1.34 4.83
C VAL A 32 -25.02 0.35 3.83
N LYS A 33 -24.63 0.47 2.56
CA LYS A 33 -24.94 -0.54 1.53
C LYS A 33 -23.65 -0.95 0.84
N VAL A 34 -23.42 -2.26 0.75
CA VAL A 34 -22.29 -2.84 0.00
C VAL A 34 -22.86 -3.66 -1.15
N THR A 35 -22.34 -3.46 -2.36
CA THR A 35 -22.69 -4.26 -3.53
C THR A 35 -21.44 -4.90 -4.09
N VAL A 36 -21.48 -6.20 -4.37
CA VAL A 36 -20.31 -6.96 -4.85
C VAL A 36 -20.60 -7.58 -6.21
N LYS A 37 -19.87 -7.15 -7.23
CA LYS A 37 -19.70 -7.84 -8.50
C LYS A 37 -18.34 -8.52 -8.45
N SER A 38 -18.29 -9.83 -8.72
CA SER A 38 -17.03 -10.59 -8.60
C SER A 38 -17.00 -11.73 -9.61
N SER A 39 -15.84 -11.95 -10.25
CA SER A 39 -15.60 -13.13 -11.09
C SER A 39 -15.60 -14.44 -10.30
N VAL A 40 -15.31 -14.36 -8.99
CA VAL A 40 -15.30 -15.49 -8.05
C VAL A 40 -16.46 -15.45 -7.05
N ARG A 41 -17.54 -14.72 -7.38
CA ARG A 41 -18.71 -14.47 -6.51
C ARG A 41 -19.30 -15.74 -5.90
N ALA A 42 -19.35 -16.83 -6.66
CA ALA A 42 -19.94 -18.10 -6.22
C ALA A 42 -19.25 -18.68 -4.97
N PHE A 43 -17.95 -18.42 -4.80
CA PHE A 43 -17.16 -18.94 -3.68
C PHE A 43 -16.90 -17.88 -2.61
N PHE A 44 -16.56 -16.64 -3.02
CA PHE A 44 -16.04 -15.62 -2.10
C PHE A 44 -16.92 -14.38 -1.97
N GLY A 45 -18.04 -14.28 -2.70
CA GLY A 45 -18.87 -13.05 -2.71
C GLY A 45 -19.37 -12.63 -1.32
N LYS A 46 -19.81 -13.58 -0.49
CA LYS A 46 -20.25 -13.30 0.89
C LYS A 46 -19.11 -12.84 1.80
N HIS A 47 -17.92 -13.41 1.62
CA HIS A 47 -16.73 -13.02 2.37
C HIS A 47 -16.33 -11.58 2.05
N ILE A 48 -16.24 -11.25 0.76
CA ILE A 48 -15.91 -9.89 0.30
C ILE A 48 -16.91 -8.87 0.84
N GLU A 49 -18.22 -9.15 0.72
CA GLU A 49 -19.27 -8.27 1.22
C GLU A 49 -19.17 -8.08 2.74
N SER A 50 -18.97 -9.17 3.48
CA SER A 50 -18.82 -9.13 4.94
C SER A 50 -17.56 -8.41 5.39
N LEU A 51 -16.44 -8.61 4.70
CA LEU A 51 -15.16 -7.95 4.97
C LEU A 51 -15.30 -6.43 4.84
N VAL A 52 -15.84 -5.97 3.71
CA VAL A 52 -16.03 -4.53 3.44
C VAL A 52 -17.04 -3.92 4.42
N ALA A 53 -18.20 -4.55 4.61
CA ALA A 53 -19.21 -4.05 5.53
C ALA A 53 -18.70 -3.96 6.98
N ARG A 54 -17.97 -4.98 7.44
CA ARG A 54 -17.35 -5.00 8.77
C ARG A 54 -16.40 -3.82 8.95
N LYS A 55 -15.52 -3.55 7.98
CA LYS A 55 -14.55 -2.44 8.07
C LYS A 55 -15.20 -1.06 8.05
N ILE A 56 -16.24 -0.87 7.26
CA ILE A 56 -17.03 0.36 7.26
C ILE A 56 -17.69 0.58 8.63
N ASN A 57 -18.24 -0.49 9.23
CA ASN A 57 -18.85 -0.44 10.55
C ASN A 57 -17.85 -0.18 11.68
N GLU A 58 -16.65 -0.77 11.62
CA GLU A 58 -15.55 -0.51 12.57
C GLU A 58 -15.13 0.97 12.55
N LEU A 59 -15.20 1.63 11.39
CA LEU A 59 -14.98 3.07 11.23
C LEU A 59 -16.18 3.95 11.59
N GLN A 60 -17.31 3.35 11.99
CA GLN A 60 -18.55 4.04 12.33
C GLN A 60 -19.11 4.93 11.20
N ILE A 61 -18.88 4.53 9.94
CA ILE A 61 -19.42 5.23 8.77
C ILE A 61 -20.84 4.73 8.54
N THR A 62 -21.82 5.64 8.49
CA THR A 62 -23.24 5.26 8.47
C THR A 62 -23.92 5.40 7.12
N ASP A 63 -23.58 6.39 6.29
CA ASP A 63 -24.36 6.76 5.10
C ASP A 63 -23.53 6.68 3.83
N ILE A 64 -23.22 5.46 3.41
CA ILE A 64 -22.33 5.18 2.28
C ILE A 64 -22.83 4.01 1.43
N LEU A 65 -22.68 4.12 0.12
CA LEU A 65 -22.76 2.99 -0.82
C LEU A 65 -21.34 2.63 -1.26
N VAL A 66 -20.95 1.38 -1.07
CA VAL A 66 -19.67 0.86 -1.56
C VAL A 66 -19.93 -0.21 -2.61
N GLU A 67 -19.53 0.09 -3.84
CA GLU A 67 -19.56 -0.85 -4.96
C GLU A 67 -18.18 -1.49 -5.10
N VAL A 68 -18.16 -2.81 -5.12
CA VAL A 68 -16.96 -3.64 -5.22
C VAL A 68 -17.02 -4.39 -6.54
N ASP A 69 -16.15 -4.06 -7.49
CA ASP A 69 -15.97 -4.80 -8.75
C ASP A 69 -14.64 -5.57 -8.68
N ASP A 70 -14.76 -6.83 -8.25
CA ASP A 70 -13.66 -7.73 -7.92
C ASP A 70 -13.35 -8.71 -9.06
N ASN A 71 -12.06 -8.95 -9.30
CA ASN A 71 -11.61 -9.97 -10.22
C ASN A 71 -10.56 -10.90 -9.57
N GLY A 72 -10.91 -11.47 -8.41
CA GLY A 72 -10.07 -12.41 -7.67
C GLY A 72 -9.05 -11.74 -6.76
N ALA A 73 -9.34 -10.53 -6.28
CA ALA A 73 -8.50 -9.84 -5.33
C ALA A 73 -8.44 -10.57 -3.98
N LEU A 74 -7.26 -10.57 -3.38
CA LEU A 74 -7.07 -11.06 -2.01
C LEU A 74 -7.39 -9.93 -1.01
N ASP A 75 -7.68 -10.31 0.23
CA ASP A 75 -8.10 -9.39 1.30
C ASP A 75 -7.17 -8.18 1.46
N PHE A 76 -5.84 -8.36 1.36
CA PHE A 76 -4.89 -7.26 1.48
C PHE A 76 -5.10 -6.18 0.41
N ALA A 77 -5.43 -6.58 -0.82
CA ALA A 77 -5.69 -5.69 -1.94
C ALA A 77 -7.05 -5.00 -1.76
N ILE A 78 -8.09 -5.77 -1.39
CA ILE A 78 -9.43 -5.22 -1.11
C ILE A 78 -9.37 -4.14 -0.04
N LEU A 79 -8.69 -4.41 1.06
CA LEU A 79 -8.55 -3.47 2.16
C LEU A 79 -7.69 -2.25 1.78
N ALA A 80 -6.66 -2.42 0.97
CA ALA A 80 -5.86 -1.29 0.48
C ALA A 80 -6.70 -0.34 -0.39
N ARG A 81 -7.49 -0.89 -1.33
CA ARG A 81 -8.36 -0.09 -2.21
C ARG A 81 -9.51 0.56 -1.43
N LEU A 82 -10.11 -0.16 -0.48
CA LEU A 82 -11.16 0.38 0.39
C LEU A 82 -10.64 1.54 1.23
N GLU A 83 -9.49 1.38 1.88
CA GLU A 83 -8.90 2.43 2.71
C GLU A 83 -8.58 3.68 1.90
N ALA A 84 -7.96 3.51 0.73
CA ALA A 84 -7.65 4.62 -0.16
C ALA A 84 -8.92 5.36 -0.62
N ALA A 85 -9.97 4.62 -1.01
CA ALA A 85 -11.25 5.22 -1.39
C ALA A 85 -11.87 6.01 -0.23
N LEU A 86 -11.94 5.44 0.98
CA LEU A 86 -12.53 6.11 2.13
C LEU A 86 -11.78 7.39 2.51
N ILE A 87 -10.45 7.37 2.51
CA ILE A 87 -9.63 8.57 2.81
C ILE A 87 -9.82 9.63 1.72
N LYS A 88 -9.78 9.25 0.43
CA LYS A 88 -10.07 10.17 -0.69
C LYS A 88 -11.44 10.82 -0.55
N MET A 89 -12.43 10.07 -0.06
CA MET A 89 -13.79 10.57 0.18
C MET A 89 -13.85 11.60 1.31
N GLY A 90 -12.84 11.66 2.18
CA GLY A 90 -12.80 12.51 3.36
C GLY A 90 -13.13 11.79 4.67
N HIS A 91 -13.18 10.46 4.69
CA HIS A 91 -13.33 9.74 5.96
C HIS A 91 -12.01 9.69 6.73
N ASN A 92 -12.10 9.84 8.05
CA ASN A 92 -10.92 9.78 8.92
C ASN A 92 -10.57 8.33 9.25
N VAL A 93 -9.61 7.76 8.53
CA VAL A 93 -9.08 6.42 8.80
C VAL A 93 -7.77 6.56 9.55
N THR A 94 -7.81 6.38 10.87
CA THR A 94 -6.66 6.62 11.76
C THR A 94 -5.74 5.42 11.94
N LYS A 95 -6.17 4.23 11.50
CA LYS A 95 -5.43 2.98 11.57
C LYS A 95 -5.61 2.19 10.28
N PRO A 96 -4.60 1.43 9.82
CA PRO A 96 -4.74 0.53 8.69
C PRO A 96 -5.96 -0.39 8.81
N LEU A 97 -6.66 -0.62 7.70
CA LEU A 97 -7.80 -1.56 7.68
C LEU A 97 -7.36 -3.02 7.71
N LEU A 98 -6.14 -3.33 7.27
CA LEU A 98 -5.56 -4.65 7.38
C LEU A 98 -5.30 -4.99 8.85
N ASP A 99 -6.00 -6.01 9.34
CA ASP A 99 -5.85 -6.52 10.71
C ASP A 99 -4.51 -7.26 10.88
N ASP A 100 -4.00 -7.30 12.12
CA ASP A 100 -2.85 -8.11 12.53
C ASP A 100 -1.60 -7.96 11.64
N ALA A 101 -1.07 -6.73 11.54
CA ALA A 101 0.18 -6.47 10.84
C ALA A 101 1.30 -7.43 11.30
N CYS A 102 1.86 -8.18 10.35
CA CYS A 102 2.96 -9.12 10.53
C CYS A 102 4.26 -8.45 10.12
N PHE A 103 5.29 -8.54 10.97
CA PHE A 103 6.61 -7.99 10.70
C PHE A 103 7.71 -9.06 10.73
N ASP A 104 7.34 -10.34 10.76
CA ASP A 104 8.26 -11.48 10.90
C ASP A 104 9.25 -11.61 9.73
N HIS A 105 8.93 -10.96 8.60
CA HIS A 105 9.76 -10.97 7.39
C HIS A 105 10.72 -9.78 7.31
N PHE A 106 10.71 -8.88 8.30
CA PHE A 106 11.67 -7.78 8.39
C PHE A 106 13.03 -8.28 8.84
N ASN A 107 13.99 -8.21 7.92
CA ASN A 107 15.34 -8.74 8.13
C ASN A 107 16.35 -7.95 7.28
N PRO A 108 16.60 -6.66 7.61
CA PRO A 108 17.61 -5.87 6.94
C PRO A 108 19.01 -6.43 7.21
N ASP A 109 19.75 -6.72 6.14
CA ASP A 109 21.12 -7.24 6.23
C ASP A 109 22.00 -6.56 5.18
N PHE A 110 22.92 -5.71 5.63
CA PHE A 110 23.84 -5.00 4.76
C PHE A 110 24.75 -5.96 3.96
N SER A 111 25.12 -7.10 4.57
CA SER A 111 26.02 -8.10 3.99
C SER A 111 25.36 -9.08 3.01
N ARG A 112 24.02 -9.00 2.89
CA ARG A 112 23.25 -9.86 2.01
C ARG A 112 23.70 -9.75 0.54
N LEU A 113 23.80 -10.91 -0.11
CA LEU A 113 24.11 -10.99 -1.54
C LEU A 113 22.90 -10.54 -2.39
N ARG A 114 23.13 -9.67 -3.39
CA ARG A 114 22.09 -9.05 -4.24
C ARG A 114 22.42 -9.20 -5.73
N ARG A 115 22.50 -10.44 -6.23
CA ARG A 115 22.82 -10.76 -7.64
C ARG A 115 21.68 -10.41 -8.58
N SER A 116 20.44 -10.60 -8.12
CA SER A 116 19.23 -10.33 -8.88
C SER A 116 18.28 -9.42 -8.11
N ARG A 117 17.80 -8.37 -8.79
CA ARG A 117 16.81 -7.43 -8.26
C ARG A 117 15.67 -7.32 -9.27
N LEU A 118 14.48 -7.77 -8.89
CA LEU A 118 13.30 -7.75 -9.75
C LEU A 118 12.43 -6.53 -9.42
N TYR A 119 12.18 -5.68 -10.40
CA TYR A 119 11.26 -4.56 -10.29
C TYR A 119 9.82 -5.01 -10.48
N ILE A 120 8.93 -4.55 -9.60
CA ILE A 120 7.52 -4.85 -9.65
C ILE A 120 6.73 -3.56 -9.41
N PRO A 121 5.81 -3.17 -10.32
CA PRO A 121 4.93 -2.03 -10.09
C PRO A 121 4.08 -2.24 -8.83
N GLY A 122 4.18 -1.34 -7.86
CA GLY A 122 3.49 -1.50 -6.58
C GLY A 122 1.96 -1.46 -6.70
N ASN A 123 1.44 -0.94 -7.81
CA ASN A 123 0.01 -0.81 -8.09
C ASN A 123 -0.60 -2.08 -8.71
N ASN A 124 0.19 -3.12 -8.99
CA ASN A 124 -0.23 -4.32 -9.70
C ASN A 124 -0.15 -5.58 -8.81
N PRO A 125 -1.21 -5.91 -8.06
CA PRO A 125 -1.20 -7.06 -7.15
C PRO A 125 -1.03 -8.40 -7.86
N ASP A 126 -1.44 -8.55 -9.13
CA ASP A 126 -1.29 -9.82 -9.89
C ASP A 126 0.17 -10.25 -10.04
N LEU A 127 1.07 -9.29 -10.23
CA LEU A 127 2.51 -9.55 -10.32
C LEU A 127 3.10 -9.84 -8.94
N ILE A 128 2.62 -9.14 -7.91
CA ILE A 128 3.19 -9.19 -6.57
C ILE A 128 2.92 -10.53 -5.88
N ILE A 129 1.69 -11.06 -6.01
CA ILE A 129 1.31 -12.33 -5.35
C ILE A 129 2.16 -13.53 -5.77
N ASN A 130 2.79 -13.46 -6.95
CA ASN A 130 3.65 -14.52 -7.49
C ASN A 130 5.14 -14.17 -7.41
N ALA A 131 5.51 -12.98 -6.94
CA ALA A 131 6.86 -12.45 -7.03
C ALA A 131 7.91 -13.32 -6.34
N GLY A 132 7.61 -13.80 -5.13
CA GLY A 132 8.52 -14.63 -4.34
C GLY A 132 8.83 -15.98 -4.99
N LEU A 133 7.97 -16.47 -5.91
CA LEU A 133 8.17 -17.75 -6.61
C LEU A 133 9.37 -17.72 -7.56
N PHE A 134 9.76 -16.54 -8.05
CA PHE A 134 10.89 -16.39 -8.97
C PHE A 134 12.26 -16.45 -8.29
N GLY A 135 12.32 -16.38 -6.95
CA GLY A 135 13.56 -16.58 -6.19
C GLY A 135 14.63 -15.51 -6.44
N ALA A 136 14.25 -14.28 -6.79
CA ALA A 136 15.19 -13.16 -6.87
C ALA A 136 15.80 -12.84 -5.50
N ASP A 137 17.05 -12.37 -5.45
CA ASP A 137 17.69 -12.05 -4.17
C ASP A 137 16.97 -10.88 -3.46
N SER A 138 16.52 -9.89 -4.25
CA SER A 138 15.69 -8.78 -3.81
C SER A 138 14.49 -8.54 -4.74
N LEU A 139 13.37 -8.12 -4.16
CA LEU A 139 12.18 -7.64 -4.86
C LEU A 139 12.03 -6.14 -4.59
N ILE A 140 11.91 -5.33 -5.65
CA ILE A 140 11.73 -3.90 -5.58
C ILE A 140 10.26 -3.58 -5.89
N LEU A 141 9.51 -3.20 -4.85
CA LEU A 141 8.16 -2.67 -4.96
C LEU A 141 8.24 -1.19 -5.31
N ASP A 142 7.77 -0.83 -6.50
CA ASP A 142 7.98 0.50 -7.07
C ASP A 142 6.80 1.45 -6.86
N LEU A 143 7.08 2.64 -6.33
CA LEU A 143 6.14 3.78 -6.23
C LEU A 143 6.44 4.90 -7.25
N GLU A 144 7.56 4.81 -7.97
CA GLU A 144 8.05 5.88 -8.83
C GLU A 144 7.58 5.71 -10.29
N ASP A 145 8.46 5.36 -11.22
CA ASP A 145 8.19 5.50 -12.66
C ASP A 145 7.15 4.52 -13.19
N SER A 146 6.99 3.35 -12.57
CA SER A 146 5.97 2.37 -13.00
C SER A 146 4.55 2.71 -12.52
N VAL A 147 4.39 3.78 -11.74
CA VAL A 147 3.12 4.18 -11.13
C VAL A 147 2.73 5.58 -11.61
N ALA A 148 1.61 5.66 -12.33
CA ALA A 148 1.05 6.92 -12.79
C ALA A 148 0.72 7.85 -11.60
N PRO A 149 0.88 9.19 -11.74
CA PRO A 149 0.70 10.15 -10.65
C PRO A 149 -0.60 9.96 -9.85
N GLU A 150 -1.73 9.78 -10.53
CA GLU A 150 -3.06 9.61 -9.94
C GLU A 150 -3.23 8.31 -9.13
N GLN A 151 -2.34 7.33 -9.32
CA GLN A 151 -2.33 6.05 -8.63
C GLN A 151 -1.36 6.03 -7.45
N LYS A 152 -0.44 6.99 -7.33
CA LYS A 152 0.60 6.97 -6.27
C LYS A 152 -0.02 6.94 -4.88
N PHE A 153 -1.08 7.71 -4.65
CA PHE A 153 -1.81 7.68 -3.39
C PHE A 153 -2.33 6.28 -3.04
N ASP A 154 -3.06 5.62 -3.94
CA ASP A 154 -3.64 4.29 -3.70
C ASP A 154 -2.56 3.21 -3.53
N THR A 155 -1.44 3.39 -4.24
CA THR A 155 -0.36 2.40 -4.31
C THR A 155 0.39 2.26 -2.99
N ARG A 156 0.50 3.35 -2.21
CA ARG A 156 1.12 3.32 -0.88
C ARG A 156 0.42 2.33 0.06
N PHE A 157 -0.92 2.31 0.05
CA PHE A 157 -1.71 1.37 0.86
C PHE A 157 -1.49 -0.07 0.41
N MET A 158 -1.38 -0.29 -0.91
CA MET A 158 -1.10 -1.61 -1.48
C MET A 158 0.25 -2.13 -0.97
N ILE A 159 1.32 -1.36 -1.15
CA ILE A 159 2.68 -1.76 -0.72
C ILE A 159 2.73 -1.96 0.79
N ARG A 160 2.15 -1.05 1.58
CA ARG A 160 2.07 -1.22 3.04
C ARG A 160 1.42 -2.56 3.38
N ASN A 161 0.28 -2.87 2.79
CA ASN A 161 -0.46 -4.10 3.07
C ASN A 161 0.31 -5.36 2.61
N ILE A 162 1.04 -5.29 1.50
CA ILE A 162 1.90 -6.40 1.05
C ILE A 162 3.01 -6.66 2.08
N LEU A 163 3.66 -5.59 2.56
CA LEU A 163 4.76 -5.72 3.52
C LEU A 163 4.31 -6.23 4.90
N THR A 164 3.05 -6.00 5.27
CA THR A 164 2.52 -6.31 6.61
C THR A 164 1.48 -7.42 6.65
N CYS A 165 1.05 -7.98 5.52
CA CYS A 165 0.15 -9.12 5.54
C CYS A 165 0.84 -10.39 6.04
N LYS A 166 0.07 -11.31 6.64
CA LYS A 166 0.58 -12.60 7.11
C LYS A 166 1.04 -13.52 5.97
N ASN A 167 0.54 -13.31 4.76
CA ASN A 167 0.94 -14.07 3.59
C ASN A 167 2.29 -13.56 3.08
N ASN A 168 3.32 -14.40 3.12
CA ASN A 168 4.63 -14.01 2.60
C ASN A 168 4.74 -14.14 1.07
N PHE A 169 4.11 -13.21 0.33
CA PHE A 169 4.19 -13.19 -1.15
C PHE A 169 5.59 -12.89 -1.68
N LEU A 170 6.44 -12.26 -0.86
CA LEU A 170 7.81 -11.88 -1.22
C LEU A 170 8.83 -13.00 -0.93
N GLY A 171 8.39 -14.10 -0.28
CA GLY A 171 9.21 -15.26 0.00
C GLY A 171 10.44 -14.93 0.85
N ALA A 172 11.60 -15.47 0.46
CA ALA A 172 12.86 -15.20 1.14
C ALA A 172 13.59 -13.96 0.61
N SER A 173 13.04 -13.27 -0.41
CA SER A 173 13.68 -12.13 -1.06
C SER A 173 13.74 -10.94 -0.13
N GLU A 174 14.81 -10.15 -0.26
CA GLU A 174 14.89 -8.85 0.42
C GLU A 174 13.84 -7.89 -0.14
N ARG A 175 13.15 -7.20 0.77
CA ARG A 175 11.96 -6.39 0.48
C ARG A 175 12.39 -4.93 0.35
N ILE A 176 12.58 -4.49 -0.88
CA ILE A 176 12.99 -3.12 -1.20
C ILE A 176 11.77 -2.33 -1.65
N VAL A 177 11.62 -1.09 -1.20
CA VAL A 177 10.63 -0.15 -1.74
C VAL A 177 11.34 1.01 -2.41
N ARG A 178 11.08 1.23 -3.70
CA ARG A 178 11.50 2.44 -4.41
C ARG A 178 10.47 3.53 -4.16
N ILE A 179 10.86 4.56 -3.42
CA ILE A 179 10.02 5.74 -3.16
C ILE A 179 10.13 6.72 -4.32
N ASN A 180 9.29 7.75 -4.33
CA ASN A 180 9.46 8.92 -5.18
C ASN A 180 10.54 9.87 -4.62
N PRO A 181 11.17 10.72 -5.45
CA PRO A 181 12.15 11.70 -5.00
C PRO A 181 11.58 12.63 -3.92
N LEU A 182 12.38 13.00 -2.92
CA LEU A 182 11.97 13.97 -1.89
C LEU A 182 11.69 15.38 -2.43
N SER A 183 12.17 15.69 -3.63
CA SER A 183 11.92 16.96 -4.29
C SER A 183 10.50 17.10 -4.85
N CYS A 184 9.73 16.01 -4.92
CA CYS A 184 8.34 16.04 -5.38
C CYS A 184 7.35 15.89 -4.22
N GLU A 185 6.07 16.16 -4.48
CA GLU A 185 4.99 16.09 -3.49
C GLU A 185 4.74 14.67 -2.94
N TYR A 186 5.23 13.63 -3.61
CA TYR A 186 4.96 12.24 -3.25
C TYR A 186 5.96 11.65 -2.25
N GLY A 187 7.23 12.06 -2.29
CA GLY A 187 8.32 11.37 -1.60
C GLY A 187 8.17 11.34 -0.08
N LEU A 188 7.72 12.44 0.54
CA LEU A 188 7.47 12.48 1.99
C LEU A 188 6.32 11.55 2.39
N ALA A 189 5.21 11.58 1.64
CA ALA A 189 4.06 10.72 1.90
C ALA A 189 4.37 9.23 1.68
N ASP A 190 5.29 8.92 0.76
CA ASP A 190 5.83 7.56 0.61
C ASP A 190 6.55 7.12 1.88
N LEU A 191 7.48 7.93 2.41
CA LEU A 191 8.20 7.61 3.64
C LEU A 191 7.26 7.44 4.84
N GLU A 192 6.30 8.35 5.01
CA GLU A 192 5.32 8.32 6.10
C GLU A 192 4.48 7.04 6.09
N MET A 193 4.14 6.50 4.91
CA MET A 193 3.40 5.25 4.82
C MET A 193 4.28 4.00 4.92
N ILE A 194 5.46 4.04 4.31
CA ILE A 194 6.28 2.86 4.09
C ILE A 194 7.19 2.56 5.27
N VAL A 195 7.77 3.56 5.95
CA VAL A 195 8.65 3.30 7.10
C VAL A 195 7.95 2.48 8.20
N PRO A 196 6.70 2.79 8.59
CA PRO A 196 5.95 1.97 9.55
C PRO A 196 5.70 0.53 9.10
N ALA A 197 5.72 0.27 7.79
CA ALA A 197 5.57 -1.06 7.19
C ALA A 197 6.87 -1.88 7.23
N ARG A 198 7.98 -1.29 7.71
CA ARG A 198 9.29 -1.93 7.89
C ARG A 198 9.80 -2.64 6.63
N PRO A 199 10.01 -1.95 5.49
CA PRO A 199 10.77 -2.52 4.39
C PRO A 199 12.21 -2.80 4.83
N ASP A 200 12.90 -3.75 4.20
CA ASP A 200 14.31 -4.01 4.52
C ASP A 200 15.19 -2.87 4.00
N ILE A 201 14.85 -2.32 2.83
CA ILE A 201 15.57 -1.22 2.19
C ILE A 201 14.61 -0.18 1.59
N ILE A 202 14.94 1.10 1.76
CA ILE A 202 14.38 2.19 0.97
C ILE A 202 15.35 2.51 -0.17
N LEU A 203 14.89 2.29 -1.42
CA LEU A 203 15.60 2.66 -2.63
C LEU A 203 15.26 4.11 -2.99
N ILE A 204 16.29 4.95 -3.05
CA ILE A 204 16.20 6.40 -3.19
C ILE A 204 16.51 6.75 -4.64
N PRO A 205 15.50 7.14 -5.46
CA PRO A 205 15.75 7.57 -6.82
C PRO A 205 16.41 8.95 -6.84
N LYS A 206 17.05 9.27 -7.97
CA LYS A 206 17.63 10.58 -8.29
C LYS A 206 18.50 11.13 -7.15
N CYS A 207 19.33 10.27 -6.57
CA CYS A 207 20.21 10.63 -5.48
C CYS A 207 21.49 11.28 -6.05
N GLU A 208 21.64 12.59 -5.85
CA GLU A 208 22.75 13.36 -6.43
C GLU A 208 23.85 13.68 -5.42
N THR A 209 23.48 13.85 -4.15
CA THR A 209 24.41 14.30 -3.10
C THR A 209 24.31 13.47 -1.83
N ALA A 210 25.36 13.51 -1.01
CA ALA A 210 25.34 12.93 0.33
C ALA A 210 24.25 13.57 1.22
N ASP A 211 23.94 14.85 1.00
CA ASP A 211 22.90 15.57 1.74
C ASP A 211 21.50 14.99 1.51
N ASP A 212 21.24 14.39 0.34
CA ASP A 212 19.95 13.75 0.06
C ASP A 212 19.75 12.52 0.95
N ILE A 213 20.80 11.72 1.14
CA ILE A 213 20.80 10.58 2.05
C ILE A 213 20.63 11.05 3.49
N ILE A 214 21.35 12.09 3.92
CA ILE A 214 21.26 12.64 5.29
C ILE A 214 19.85 13.17 5.59
N LYS A 215 19.18 13.81 4.62
CA LYS A 215 17.79 14.27 4.77
C LYS A 215 16.84 13.09 4.95
N ILE A 216 16.96 12.06 4.12
CA ILE A 216 16.13 10.85 4.21
C ILE A 216 16.37 10.15 5.53
N GLU A 217 17.62 9.95 5.94
CA GLU A 217 17.97 9.33 7.23
C GLU A 217 17.30 10.08 8.40
N LYS A 218 17.33 11.42 8.41
CA LYS A 218 16.69 12.21 9.46
C LYS A 218 15.17 12.03 9.50
N ILE A 219 14.51 11.91 8.35
CA ILE A 219 13.06 11.68 8.27
C ILE A 219 12.74 10.26 8.74
N VAL A 220 13.46 9.26 8.22
CA VAL A 220 13.28 7.85 8.58
C VAL A 220 13.54 7.62 10.05
N ALA A 221 14.61 8.18 10.63
CA ALA A 221 14.91 8.04 12.05
C ALA A 221 13.80 8.63 12.95
N LYS A 222 13.18 9.74 12.55
CA LYS A 222 12.02 10.31 13.27
C LYS A 222 10.80 9.39 13.19
N LEU A 223 10.55 8.82 12.02
CA LEU A 223 9.43 7.89 11.80
C LEU A 223 9.64 6.56 12.55
N GLU A 224 10.87 6.02 12.54
CA GLU A 224 11.25 4.84 13.31
C GLU A 224 11.04 5.10 14.80
N GLN A 225 11.51 6.25 15.31
CA GLN A 225 11.31 6.64 16.70
C GLN A 225 9.83 6.77 17.07
N SER A 226 9.02 7.44 16.25
CA SER A 226 7.60 7.67 16.55
C SER A 226 6.76 6.39 16.51
N HIS A 227 7.20 5.38 15.77
CA HIS A 227 6.54 4.07 15.65
C HIS A 227 7.20 2.96 16.50
N GLY A 228 8.21 3.28 17.31
CA GLY A 228 8.92 2.31 18.15
C GLY A 228 9.65 1.23 17.35
N ILE A 229 10.15 1.58 16.17
CA ILE A 229 10.89 0.68 15.27
C ILE A 229 12.39 0.82 15.60
N PRO A 230 13.13 -0.28 15.78
CA PRO A 230 14.58 -0.18 15.93
C PRO A 230 15.20 0.34 14.64
N LYS A 231 16.16 1.28 14.74
CA LYS A 231 16.84 1.86 13.58
C LYS A 231 17.63 0.79 12.83
N GLN A 232 17.04 0.26 11.77
CA GLN A 232 17.56 -0.90 11.02
C GLN A 232 17.25 -0.84 9.53
N ILE A 233 16.32 0.01 9.07
CA ILE A 233 16.00 0.14 7.65
C ILE A 233 17.25 0.64 6.90
N LEU A 234 17.63 -0.06 5.84
CA LEU A 234 18.79 0.31 5.04
C LEU A 234 18.41 1.27 3.91
N PHE A 235 19.39 1.98 3.38
CA PHE A 235 19.22 2.88 2.24
C PHE A 235 20.02 2.39 1.04
N MET A 236 19.41 2.44 -0.14
CA MET A 236 20.07 2.17 -1.40
C MET A 236 19.89 3.41 -2.30
N PRO A 237 20.91 4.27 -2.44
CA PRO A 237 20.85 5.38 -3.39
C PRO A 237 20.94 4.85 -4.83
N LEU A 238 20.08 5.33 -5.71
CA LEU A 238 20.14 5.07 -7.14
C LEU A 238 20.93 6.19 -7.82
N ILE A 239 22.03 5.83 -8.47
CA ILE A 239 22.86 6.74 -9.27
C ILE A 239 22.37 6.67 -10.71
N GLU A 240 21.58 7.66 -11.11
CA GLU A 240 20.89 7.68 -12.40
C GLU A 240 20.85 9.07 -13.06
N THR A 241 21.61 10.01 -12.50
CA THR A 241 21.83 11.36 -13.04
C THR A 241 23.32 11.57 -13.31
N ALA A 242 23.63 12.49 -14.22
CA ALA A 242 24.98 12.72 -14.76
C ALA A 242 25.75 13.79 -14.00
#